data_AF-A0A7Y6UI96-F1
#
_entry.id   AF-A0A7Y6UI96-F1
#
_cell.length_a   1.000
_cell.length_b   1.000
_cell.length_c   1.000
_cell.angle_alpha   90.00
_cell.angle_beta   90.00
_cell.angle_gamma   90.00
#
_symmetry.space_group_name_H-M   'P 1'
#
loop_
_entity.id
_entity.type
_entity.pdbx_description
1 polymer ?
#
loop_
_entity_poly.entity_id
_entity_poly.type
_entity_poly.pdbx_seq_one_letter_code
_entity_poly.pdbx_strand_id
1 'polypeptide(L)'
;MDGELWHIVEARRDDGTPTMFRIRELEPQKQLTRIFVVELPYRTMELSRLPTADAYRRLGELEERWLRPACASLGWEIVGSKTEDGSFFLYMYGASDPSALVERIAPFDAALGFYDDEDP
;
A
#
# COMPACT_ATOMS: atom_id res chain seq x y z
N MET A 1 22.00 -9.80 -16.34
CA MET A 1 21.40 -10.52 -15.20
C MET A 1 20.68 -9.44 -14.41
N ASP A 2 19.51 -9.04 -14.89
CA ASP A 2 18.66 -8.09 -14.19
C ASP A 2 17.96 -8.87 -13.07
N GLY A 3 18.62 -8.94 -11.92
CA GLY A 3 17.95 -9.38 -10.71
C GLY A 3 16.95 -8.29 -10.36
N GLU A 4 15.66 -8.61 -10.39
CA GLU A 4 14.65 -7.76 -9.76
C GLU A 4 15.11 -7.48 -8.33
N LEU A 5 15.51 -6.23 -8.05
CA LEU A 5 15.79 -5.81 -6.69
C LEU A 5 14.45 -5.67 -5.98
N TRP A 6 14.25 -6.54 -5.01
CA TRP A 6 13.15 -6.48 -4.08
C TRP A 6 13.67 -5.82 -2.81
N HIS A 7 13.12 -4.66 -2.47
CA HIS A 7 13.41 -3.99 -1.20
C HIS A 7 12.50 -4.61 -0.12
N ILE A 8 13.10 -5.04 0.99
CA ILE A 8 12.37 -5.64 2.11
C ILE A 8 12.20 -4.57 3.18
N VAL A 9 10.94 -4.25 3.48
CA VAL A 9 10.56 -3.25 4.50
C VAL A 9 9.90 -3.94 5.67
N GLU A 10 10.25 -3.57 6.88
CA GLU A 10 9.57 -4.01 8.11
C GLU A 10 8.63 -2.91 8.61
N ALA A 11 7.47 -2.76 7.96
CA ALA A 11 6.54 -1.74 8.39
C ALA A 11 5.66 -2.23 9.55
N ARG A 12 5.31 -1.31 10.45
CA ARG A 12 4.44 -1.60 11.59
C ARG A 12 3.02 -1.17 11.28
N ARG A 13 2.07 -2.03 11.59
CA ARG A 13 0.65 -1.69 11.55
C ARG A 13 0.30 -0.72 12.69
N ASP A 14 -0.77 0.05 12.54
CA ASP A 14 -1.36 0.87 13.62
C ASP A 14 -1.61 0.12 14.94
N ASP A 15 -1.73 -1.22 14.91
CA ASP A 15 -1.90 -2.07 16.10
C ASP A 15 -0.58 -2.59 16.72
N GLY A 16 0.57 -2.21 16.16
CA GLY A 16 1.90 -2.59 16.62
C GLY A 16 2.44 -3.90 16.05
N THR A 17 1.69 -4.60 15.19
CA THR A 17 2.15 -5.87 14.58
C THR A 17 3.17 -5.57 13.46
N PRO A 18 4.40 -6.11 13.52
CA PRO A 18 5.38 -5.97 12.46
C PRO A 18 4.99 -6.85 11.26
N THR A 19 5.10 -6.32 10.05
CA THR A 19 4.88 -7.06 8.80
C THR A 19 6.01 -6.79 7.81
N MET A 20 6.53 -7.84 7.20
CA MET A 20 7.55 -7.72 6.15
C MET A 20 6.90 -7.59 4.78
N PHE A 21 7.27 -6.53 4.06
CA PHE A 21 6.80 -6.26 2.70
C PHE A 21 7.95 -6.38 1.71
N ARG A 22 7.67 -6.97 0.55
CA ARG A 22 8.58 -6.98 -0.60
C ARG A 22 8.07 -5.98 -1.62
N ILE A 23 8.76 -4.85 -1.72
CA ILE A 23 8.43 -3.78 -2.64
C ILE A 23 9.38 -3.89 -3.83
N ARG A 24 8.84 -3.76 -5.04
CA ARG A 24 9.66 -3.68 -6.25
C ARG A 24 10.43 -2.37 -6.20
N GLU A 25 11.76 -2.43 -6.34
CA GLU A 25 12.59 -1.24 -6.47
C GLU A 25 12.17 -0.49 -7.76
N LEU A 26 11.51 0.65 -7.61
CA LEU A 26 11.62 1.72 -8.60
C LEU A 26 12.99 2.38 -8.40
N GLU A 27 13.58 2.95 -9.45
CA GLU A 27 14.90 3.59 -9.37
C GLU A 27 15.04 4.42 -8.08
N PRO A 28 16.10 4.22 -7.26
CA PRO A 28 16.23 4.84 -5.95
C PRO A 28 15.99 6.35 -5.98
N GLN A 29 14.84 6.78 -5.47
CA GLN A 29 14.47 8.18 -5.37
C GLN A 29 15.05 8.73 -4.07
N LYS A 30 16.27 9.30 -4.11
CA LYS A 30 16.98 9.86 -2.94
C LYS A 30 16.20 10.90 -2.11
N GLN A 31 15.04 11.33 -2.59
CA GLN A 31 14.18 12.32 -1.96
C GLN A 31 12.98 11.70 -1.24
N LEU A 32 12.62 10.44 -1.53
CA LEU A 32 11.46 9.76 -0.97
C LEU A 32 11.91 8.76 0.09
N THR A 33 12.10 9.24 1.31
CA THR A 33 12.66 8.46 2.42
C THR A 33 11.60 7.77 3.27
N ARG A 34 10.33 7.79 2.87
CA ARG A 34 9.25 7.13 3.60
C ARG A 34 8.47 6.19 2.70
N ILE A 35 8.17 5.04 3.28
CA ILE A 35 7.35 4.01 2.67
C ILE A 35 6.04 3.95 3.42
N PHE A 36 4.95 3.89 2.65
CA PHE A 36 3.62 3.73 3.19
C PHE A 36 2.89 2.64 2.41
N VAL A 37 2.29 1.69 3.13
CA VAL A 37 1.57 0.56 2.57
C VAL A 37 0.11 0.62 3.01
N VAL A 38 -0.79 0.50 2.04
CA VAL A 38 -2.23 0.34 2.26
C VAL A 38 -2.63 -1.09 1.97
N GLU A 39 -3.19 -1.76 2.97
CA GLU A 39 -3.80 -3.08 2.85
C GLU A 39 -5.31 -2.94 2.64
N LEU A 40 -5.81 -3.52 1.55
CA LEU A 40 -7.23 -3.67 1.26
C LEU A 40 -7.62 -5.17 1.34
N PRO A 41 -8.29 -5.62 2.42
CA PRO A 41 -8.72 -7.00 2.52
C PRO A 41 -9.83 -7.34 1.53
N TYR A 42 -9.77 -8.55 0.97
CA TYR A 42 -10.86 -9.13 0.20
C TYR A 42 -12.04 -9.38 1.14
N ARG A 43 -13.22 -8.94 0.74
CA ARG A 43 -14.47 -9.31 1.43
C ARG A 43 -14.93 -10.70 0.96
N THR A 44 -14.06 -11.70 1.03
CA THR A 44 -14.37 -13.08 0.61
C THR A 44 -14.67 -13.97 1.82
N MET A 45 -15.72 -14.77 1.72
CA MET A 45 -15.99 -15.87 2.66
C MET A 45 -15.42 -17.21 2.16
N GLU A 46 -14.75 -17.22 1.01
CA GLU A 46 -14.26 -18.44 0.38
C GLU A 46 -12.92 -18.87 0.99
N LEU A 47 -12.77 -20.19 1.19
CA LEU A 47 -11.55 -20.82 1.70
C LEU A 47 -10.32 -20.57 0.81
N SER A 48 -10.53 -20.25 -0.47
CA SER A 48 -9.45 -20.03 -1.45
C SER A 48 -8.60 -18.80 -1.15
N ARG A 49 -9.13 -17.81 -0.40
CA ARG A 49 -8.48 -16.51 -0.12
C ARG A 49 -8.00 -15.77 -1.37
N LEU A 50 -8.58 -16.09 -2.53
CA LEU A 50 -8.29 -15.41 -3.79
C LEU A 50 -9.22 -14.21 -3.99
N PRO A 51 -8.78 -13.17 -4.69
CA PRO A 51 -9.62 -12.03 -5.00
C PRO A 51 -10.73 -12.41 -5.99
N THR A 52 -11.94 -11.95 -5.73
CA THR A 52 -13.08 -12.03 -6.65
C THR A 52 -13.09 -10.85 -7.63
N ALA A 53 -13.98 -10.89 -8.63
CA ALA A 53 -14.18 -9.75 -9.54
C ALA A 53 -14.60 -8.47 -8.79
N ASP A 54 -15.39 -8.60 -7.71
CA ASP A 54 -15.74 -7.44 -6.87
C ASP A 54 -14.53 -6.90 -6.11
N ALA A 55 -13.64 -7.78 -5.63
CA ALA A 55 -12.40 -7.37 -4.97
C ALA A 55 -11.53 -6.53 -5.93
N TYR A 56 -11.33 -6.96 -7.17
CA TYR A 56 -10.61 -6.17 -8.18
C TYR A 56 -11.30 -4.85 -8.52
N ARG A 57 -12.64 -4.83 -8.56
CA ARG A 57 -13.40 -3.59 -8.78
C ARG A 57 -13.17 -2.59 -7.63
N ARG A 58 -13.17 -3.06 -6.38
CA ARG A 58 -12.86 -2.24 -5.20
C ARG A 58 -11.42 -1.73 -5.21
N LEU A 59 -10.46 -2.58 -5.61
CA LEU A 59 -9.07 -2.16 -5.79
C LEU A 59 -8.96 -1.00 -6.78
N GLY A 60 -9.56 -1.13 -7.97
CA GLY A 60 -9.56 -0.06 -8.97
C GLY A 60 -10.26 1.22 -8.48
N GLU A 61 -11.33 1.08 -7.70
CA GLU A 61 -12.01 2.23 -7.09
C GLU A 61 -11.10 2.96 -6.08
N LEU A 62 -10.45 2.21 -5.18
CA LEU A 62 -9.51 2.74 -4.20
C LEU A 62 -8.34 3.44 -4.91
N GLU A 63 -7.74 2.79 -5.91
CA GLU A 63 -6.58 3.33 -6.61
C GLU A 63 -6.93 4.62 -7.37
N GLU A 64 -7.94 4.59 -8.23
CA GLU A 64 -8.24 5.70 -9.14
C GLU A 64 -8.93 6.89 -8.46
N ARG A 65 -9.81 6.64 -7.50
CA ARG A 65 -10.66 7.69 -6.93
C ARG A 65 -10.16 8.24 -5.60
N TRP A 66 -9.31 7.49 -4.90
CA TRP A 66 -8.85 7.86 -3.56
C TRP A 66 -7.33 8.01 -3.50
N LEU A 67 -6.57 6.97 -3.86
CA LEU A 67 -5.12 6.99 -3.74
C LEU A 67 -4.47 7.95 -4.74
N ARG A 68 -4.75 7.83 -6.04
CA ARG A 68 -4.11 8.69 -7.06
C ARG A 68 -4.33 10.18 -6.77
N PRO A 69 -5.55 10.67 -6.48
CA PRO A 69 -5.77 12.07 -6.16
C PRO A 69 -5.09 12.51 -4.85
N ALA A 70 -5.16 11.68 -3.80
CA ALA A 70 -4.54 12.00 -2.52
C ALA A 70 -3.01 12.08 -2.65
N CYS A 71 -2.41 11.07 -3.29
CA CYS A 71 -0.97 10.98 -3.53
C CYS A 71 -0.46 12.19 -4.32
N ALA A 72 -1.10 12.51 -5.45
CA ALA A 72 -0.73 13.66 -6.29
C ALA A 72 -0.76 14.99 -5.53
N SER A 73 -1.71 15.17 -4.62
CA SER A 73 -1.84 16.41 -3.86
C SER A 73 -0.96 16.52 -2.61
N LEU A 74 -0.48 15.38 -2.09
CA LEU A 74 0.30 15.28 -0.86
C LEU A 74 1.78 14.95 -1.10
N GLY A 75 2.19 14.79 -2.36
CA GLY A 75 3.57 14.47 -2.72
C GLY A 75 3.94 13.01 -2.45
N TRP A 76 2.99 12.10 -2.60
CA TRP A 76 3.24 10.66 -2.59
C TRP A 76 3.14 10.09 -4.00
N GLU A 77 3.82 8.98 -4.24
CA GLU A 77 3.79 8.25 -5.51
C GLU A 77 3.39 6.80 -5.27
N ILE A 78 2.42 6.29 -6.04
CA ILE A 78 2.06 4.87 -6.03
C ILE A 78 3.08 4.12 -6.89
N VAL A 79 3.80 3.17 -6.28
CA VAL A 79 4.94 2.51 -6.91
C VAL A 79 4.68 1.05 -7.28
N GLY A 80 3.61 0.47 -6.74
CA GLY A 80 3.20 -0.87 -7.11
C GLY A 80 2.06 -1.39 -6.25
N SER A 81 1.61 -2.58 -6.62
CA SER A 81 0.63 -3.34 -5.87
C SER A 81 1.02 -4.81 -5.83
N LYS A 82 0.73 -5.48 -4.72
CA LYS A 82 0.86 -6.93 -4.56
C LYS A 82 -0.48 -7.52 -4.16
N THR A 83 -0.77 -8.70 -4.69
CA THR A 83 -1.91 -9.53 -4.33
C THR A 83 -1.38 -10.67 -3.47
N GLU A 84 -1.85 -10.79 -2.24
CA GLU A 84 -1.43 -11.84 -1.30
C GLU A 84 -2.63 -12.35 -0.51
N ASP A 85 -2.50 -13.51 0.14
CA ASP A 85 -3.61 -14.27 0.73
C ASP A 85 -4.61 -13.42 1.52
N GLY A 86 -5.75 -13.11 0.91
CA GLY A 86 -6.81 -12.33 1.54
C GLY A 86 -6.74 -10.82 1.40
N SER A 87 -5.69 -10.22 0.83
CA SER A 87 -5.55 -8.75 0.73
C SER A 87 -4.77 -8.27 -0.50
N PHE A 88 -5.14 -7.09 -1.00
CA PHE A 88 -4.27 -6.29 -1.86
C PHE A 88 -3.40 -5.36 -1.01
N PHE A 89 -2.15 -5.21 -1.38
CA PHE A 89 -1.21 -4.29 -0.76
C PHE A 89 -0.76 -3.27 -1.81
N LEU A 90 -1.02 -1.99 -1.56
CA LEU A 90 -0.60 -0.88 -2.42
C LEU A 90 0.56 -0.16 -1.75
N TYR A 91 1.63 0.08 -2.51
CA TYR A 91 2.87 0.65 -2.02
C TYR A 91 3.01 2.08 -2.50
N MET A 92 3.35 2.98 -1.57
CA MET A 92 3.61 4.38 -1.85
C MET A 92 4.95 4.83 -1.28
N TYR A 93 5.61 5.71 -2.02
CA TYR A 93 6.79 6.44 -1.57
C TYR A 93 6.48 7.91 -1.39
N GLY A 94 7.06 8.50 -0.36
CA GLY A 94 6.88 9.91 0.01
C GLY A 94 8.07 10.44 0.80
N ALA A 95 8.04 11.73 1.10
CA ALA A 95 9.03 12.39 1.95
C ALA A 95 8.41 13.02 3.21
N SER A 96 7.12 12.78 3.43
CA SER A 96 6.28 13.46 4.42
C SER A 96 5.57 12.47 5.32
N ASP A 97 4.98 12.95 6.41
CA ASP A 97 4.18 12.12 7.29
C ASP A 97 2.91 11.57 6.60
N PRO A 98 2.60 10.26 6.73
CA PRO A 98 1.47 9.65 6.04
C PRO A 98 0.11 9.95 6.69
N SER A 99 0.05 10.61 7.86
CA SER A 99 -1.24 10.86 8.55
C SER A 99 -2.25 11.58 7.67
N ALA A 100 -1.82 12.59 6.90
CA ALA A 100 -2.70 13.32 5.98
C ALA A 100 -3.20 12.45 4.82
N LEU A 101 -2.42 11.44 4.43
CA LEU A 101 -2.81 10.46 3.41
C LEU A 101 -3.82 9.47 3.98
N VAL A 102 -3.59 8.97 5.20
CA VAL A 102 -4.52 8.12 5.96
C VAL A 102 -5.88 8.80 6.13
N GLU A 103 -5.91 10.05 6.59
CA GLU A 103 -7.16 10.82 6.79
C GLU A 103 -8.02 10.90 5.53
N ARG A 104 -7.39 10.98 4.35
CA ARG A 104 -8.09 11.06 3.07
C ARG A 104 -8.62 9.72 2.60
N ILE A 105 -7.93 8.62 2.90
CA ILE A 105 -8.23 7.29 2.36
C ILE A 105 -9.10 6.47 3.33
N ALA A 106 -8.93 6.63 4.64
CA ALA A 106 -9.68 5.90 5.66
C ALA A 106 -11.20 5.88 5.47
N PRO A 107 -11.87 6.94 4.94
CA PRO A 107 -13.31 6.88 4.69
C PRO A 107 -13.75 5.91 3.58
N PHE A 108 -12.83 5.40 2.74
CA PHE A 108 -13.15 4.41 1.71
C PHE A 108 -13.65 3.09 2.31
N ASP A 109 -12.91 2.57 3.30
CA ASP A 109 -13.24 1.33 3.99
C ASP A 109 -12.58 1.30 5.37
N ALA A 110 -13.38 1.07 6.41
CA ALA A 110 -12.89 0.96 7.78
C ALA A 110 -12.00 -0.29 8.00
N ALA A 111 -12.01 -1.24 7.06
CA ALA A 111 -11.18 -2.43 7.10
C ALA A 111 -9.77 -2.23 6.52
N LEU A 112 -9.43 -1.03 6.04
CA LEU A 112 -8.08 -0.75 5.54
C LEU A 112 -7.04 -0.93 6.66
N GLY A 113 -5.93 -1.57 6.31
CA GLY A 113 -4.72 -1.58 7.11
C GLY A 113 -3.73 -0.53 6.60
N PHE A 114 -3.08 0.17 7.52
CA PHE A 114 -2.06 1.16 7.23
C PHE A 114 -0.75 0.75 7.89
N TYR A 115 0.33 0.84 7.12
CA TYR A 115 1.68 0.52 7.59
C TYR A 115 2.62 1.60 7.09
N ASP A 116 3.41 2.18 7.98
CA ASP A 116 4.43 3.15 7.62
C ASP A 116 5.80 2.76 8.17
N ASP A 117 6.84 3.17 7.45
CA ASP A 117 8.22 3.05 7.89
C ASP A 117 9.10 4.15 7.25
N GLU A 118 10.26 4.40 7.84
CA GLU A 118 11.33 5.14 7.19
C GLU A 118 12.12 4.18 6.30
N ASP A 119 12.37 4.58 5.04
CA ASP A 119 13.26 3.85 4.13
C ASP A 119 14.71 4.17 4.51
N PRO A 120 15.53 3.18 4.94
CA PRO A 120 16.87 3.41 5.50
C PRO A 120 17.93 3.93 4.52
#